data_AF-A0A1D8PJ49-F1
#
_entry.id   AF-A0A1D8PJ49-F1
#
_cell.length_a   1.000
_cell.length_b   1.000
_cell.length_c   1.000
_cell.angle_alpha   90.00
_cell.angle_beta   90.00
_cell.angle_gamma   90.00
#
_symmetry.space_group_name_H-M   'P 1'
#
loop_
_entity.id
_entity.type
_entity.pdbx_description
1 polymer ?
#
loop_
_entity_poly.entity_id
_entity_poly.type
_entity_poly.pdbx_seq_one_letter_code
_entity_poly.pdbx_strand_id
1 'polypeptide(L)'
;MNLFSKLDNNESNKESNLILFSDFLPEVLSFTTSENERIQDLYLQLCSLFNHHSYNEILFLLPQLSSFSMLPPIINLIIGATMIKLGRLDSGFRELAVAIIMSSRGEQRISFLIVAATLHAELNDKERVQGYLGEILDLSRQVVQSGEEFDIVKENLEELENTLLIKLENVKDKE
;
A
#
# COMPACT_ATOMS: atom_id res chain seq x y z
N MET A 1 8.78 1.91 -15.41
CA MET A 1 7.52 2.59 -15.02
C MET A 1 7.90 3.57 -13.92
N ASN A 2 7.53 4.86 -14.02
CA ASN A 2 7.80 5.81 -12.93
C ASN A 2 7.02 5.30 -11.69
N LEU A 3 7.74 4.94 -10.61
CA LEU A 3 7.13 4.37 -9.39
C LEU A 3 6.07 5.30 -8.79
N PHE A 4 6.17 6.60 -9.10
CA PHE A 4 5.39 7.67 -8.50
C PHE A 4 4.39 8.32 -9.45
N SER A 5 4.41 8.01 -10.77
CA SER A 5 3.47 8.63 -11.74
C SER A 5 1.99 8.30 -11.51
N LYS A 6 1.68 7.45 -10.52
CA LYS A 6 0.29 7.21 -10.10
C LYS A 6 -0.19 8.23 -9.06
N LEU A 7 0.69 8.99 -8.41
CA LEU A 7 0.33 10.01 -7.41
C LEU A 7 -0.28 11.27 -8.06
N ASP A 8 0.10 11.60 -9.29
CA ASP A 8 -0.31 12.83 -9.98
C ASP A 8 -1.78 12.90 -10.44
N ASN A 9 -2.54 11.79 -10.41
CA ASN A 9 -3.87 11.75 -11.03
C ASN A 9 -5.06 12.04 -10.08
N ASN A 10 -4.82 12.59 -8.88
CA ASN A 10 -5.88 12.77 -7.86
C ASN A 10 -6.29 14.23 -7.57
N GLU A 11 -6.13 15.16 -8.51
CA GLU A 11 -6.48 16.59 -8.34
C GLU A 11 -8.00 16.91 -8.24
N SER A 12 -8.92 15.95 -8.06
CA SER A 12 -10.36 16.25 -8.10
C SER A 12 -11.29 15.59 -7.08
N ASN A 13 -10.79 14.87 -6.08
CA ASN A 13 -11.64 14.36 -4.99
C ASN A 13 -11.13 14.78 -3.61
N LYS A 14 -12.00 15.49 -2.89
CA LYS A 14 -11.92 15.74 -1.45
C LYS A 14 -11.71 14.37 -0.77
N GLU A 15 -10.63 14.25 0.00
CA GLU A 15 -10.05 12.97 0.49
C GLU A 15 -9.39 12.13 -0.61
N SER A 16 -8.31 12.65 -1.22
CA SER A 16 -7.48 11.88 -2.13
C SER A 16 -6.95 10.64 -1.42
N ASN A 17 -7.49 9.48 -1.82
CA ASN A 17 -7.04 8.18 -1.33
C ASN A 17 -5.63 7.94 -1.92
N LEU A 18 -4.60 8.38 -1.19
CA LEU A 18 -3.19 8.22 -1.56
C LEU A 18 -2.75 6.74 -1.62
N ILE A 19 -3.58 5.84 -1.09
CA ILE A 19 -3.34 4.40 -1.15
C ILE A 19 -3.72 3.90 -2.54
N LEU A 20 -2.69 3.66 -3.35
CA LEU A 20 -2.82 3.06 -4.66
C LEU A 20 -2.26 1.64 -4.61
N PHE A 21 -3.12 0.67 -4.87
CA PHE A 21 -2.71 -0.73 -5.00
C PHE A 21 -2.15 -0.95 -6.41
N SER A 22 -0.88 -1.33 -6.47
CA SER A 22 -0.22 -1.69 -7.71
C SER A 22 -0.59 -3.11 -8.11
N ASP A 23 -0.76 -3.33 -9.43
CA ASP A 23 -1.06 -4.63 -10.02
C ASP A 23 0.16 -5.54 -9.96
N PHE A 24 0.45 -6.04 -8.75
CA PHE A 24 1.48 -7.03 -8.49
C PHE A 24 0.86 -8.31 -7.95
N LEU A 25 -0.08 -8.90 -8.69
CA LEU A 25 -0.43 -10.29 -8.47
C LEU A 25 0.83 -11.13 -8.80
N PRO A 26 1.43 -11.83 -7.83
CA PRO A 26 2.65 -12.57 -8.08
C PRO A 26 2.38 -13.69 -9.08
N GLU A 27 3.24 -13.82 -10.09
CA GLU A 27 3.24 -14.98 -11.00
C GLU A 27 3.62 -16.30 -10.29
N VAL A 28 4.10 -16.23 -9.04
CA VAL A 28 4.74 -17.34 -8.34
C VAL A 28 4.05 -17.66 -7.02
N LEU A 29 2.74 -17.82 -7.07
CA LEU A 29 2.02 -18.62 -6.09
C LEU A 29 1.65 -19.91 -6.80
N SER A 30 1.81 -21.06 -6.13
CA SER A 30 1.61 -22.40 -6.68
C SER A 30 0.13 -22.72 -6.90
N PHE A 31 -0.59 -21.79 -7.51
CA PHE A 31 -2.01 -21.87 -7.79
C PHE A 31 -2.24 -22.58 -9.10
N THR A 32 -3.31 -23.36 -9.12
CA THR A 32 -3.94 -23.82 -10.35
C THR A 32 -4.45 -22.63 -11.17
N THR A 33 -4.68 -22.83 -12.46
CA THR A 33 -5.26 -21.78 -13.33
C THR A 33 -6.57 -21.22 -12.76
N SER A 34 -7.44 -22.10 -12.23
CA SER A 34 -8.71 -21.69 -11.63
C SER A 34 -8.54 -20.92 -10.32
N GLU A 35 -7.54 -21.25 -9.50
CA GLU A 35 -7.23 -20.47 -8.30
C GLU A 35 -6.67 -19.08 -8.65
N ASN A 36 -5.85 -18.98 -9.69
CA ASN A 36 -5.35 -17.69 -10.18
C ASN A 36 -6.48 -16.79 -10.66
N GLU A 37 -7.43 -17.31 -11.45
CA GLU A 37 -8.62 -16.57 -11.89
C GLU A 37 -9.44 -16.07 -10.69
N ARG A 38 -9.71 -16.95 -9.72
CA ARG A 38 -10.44 -16.59 -8.49
C ARG A 38 -9.74 -15.51 -7.67
N ILE A 39 -8.41 -15.57 -7.58
CA ILE A 39 -7.61 -14.58 -6.86
C ILE A 39 -7.59 -13.25 -7.59
N GLN A 40 -7.52 -13.26 -8.93
CA GLN A 40 -7.57 -12.06 -9.73
C GLN A 40 -8.92 -11.36 -9.59
N ASP A 41 -10.02 -12.10 -9.69
CA ASP A 41 -11.37 -11.57 -9.47
C ASP A 41 -11.53 -10.99 -8.06
N LEU A 42 -11.03 -11.70 -7.05
CA LEU A 42 -11.05 -11.26 -5.67
C LEU A 42 -10.23 -10.00 -5.45
N TYR A 43 -9.04 -9.91 -6.03
CA TYR A 43 -8.20 -8.72 -5.98
C TYR A 43 -8.93 -7.51 -6.57
N LEU A 44 -9.51 -7.65 -7.77
CA LEU A 44 -10.28 -6.58 -8.42
C LEU A 44 -11.48 -6.15 -7.56
N GLN A 45 -12.19 -7.11 -6.96
CA GLN A 45 -13.30 -6.83 -6.06
C GLN A 45 -12.82 -6.07 -4.81
N LEU A 46 -11.75 -6.52 -4.17
CA LEU A 46 -11.18 -5.88 -2.98
C LEU A 46 -10.72 -4.44 -3.27
N CYS A 47 -10.02 -4.21 -4.39
CA CYS A 47 -9.62 -2.87 -4.83
C CYS A 47 -10.84 -1.98 -5.07
N SER A 48 -11.85 -2.47 -5.77
CA SER A 48 -13.10 -1.73 -6.00
C SER A 48 -13.75 -1.33 -4.68
N LEU A 49 -13.96 -2.28 -3.77
CA LEU A 49 -14.57 -2.02 -2.47
C LEU A 49 -13.76 -1.01 -1.64
N PHE A 50 -12.42 -1.12 -1.65
CA PHE A 50 -11.56 -0.21 -0.92
C PHE A 50 -11.64 1.22 -1.46
N ASN A 51 -11.65 1.37 -2.78
CA ASN A 51 -11.75 2.67 -3.46
C ASN A 51 -13.11 3.34 -3.25
N HIS A 52 -14.17 2.56 -3.04
CA HIS A 52 -15.51 3.07 -2.71
C HIS A 52 -15.76 3.23 -1.20
N HIS A 53 -14.72 3.07 -0.36
CA HIS A 53 -14.82 3.10 1.11
C HIS A 53 -15.80 2.06 1.71
N SER A 54 -16.09 0.99 0.98
CA SER A 54 -16.93 -0.14 1.42
C SER A 54 -16.16 -1.12 2.32
N TYR A 55 -15.52 -0.62 3.37
CA TYR A 55 -14.63 -1.41 4.23
C TYR A 55 -15.34 -2.58 4.93
N ASN A 56 -16.61 -2.42 5.29
CA ASN A 56 -17.41 -3.51 5.87
C ASN A 56 -17.64 -4.65 4.86
N GLU A 57 -17.79 -4.35 3.58
CA GLU A 57 -17.97 -5.36 2.53
C GLU A 57 -16.69 -6.19 2.34
N ILE A 58 -15.52 -5.58 2.47
CA ILE A 58 -14.24 -6.29 2.49
C ILE A 58 -14.19 -7.28 3.67
N LEU A 59 -14.66 -6.89 4.86
CA LEU A 59 -14.71 -7.81 6.01
C LEU A 59 -15.64 -9.01 5.75
N PHE A 60 -16.75 -8.81 5.04
CA PHE A 60 -17.66 -9.91 4.66
C PHE A 60 -17.07 -10.87 3.61
N LEU A 61 -16.04 -10.44 2.87
CA LEU A 61 -15.31 -11.32 1.93
C LEU A 61 -14.25 -12.18 2.63
N LEU A 62 -13.79 -11.81 3.84
CA LEU A 62 -12.71 -12.52 4.52
C LEU A 62 -12.96 -14.03 4.70
N PRO A 63 -14.18 -14.53 4.97
CA PRO A 63 -14.41 -15.97 5.04
C PRO A 63 -14.08 -16.71 3.74
N GLN A 64 -14.23 -16.06 2.57
CA GLN A 64 -13.89 -16.66 1.28
C GLN A 64 -12.37 -16.89 1.13
N LEU A 65 -11.58 -16.07 1.83
CA LEU A 65 -10.12 -16.16 1.83
C LEU A 65 -9.60 -17.42 2.53
N SER A 66 -10.40 -18.01 3.43
CA SER A 66 -10.03 -19.24 4.16
C SER A 66 -9.84 -20.45 3.23
N SER A 67 -10.33 -20.37 1.99
CA SER A 67 -10.12 -21.41 0.98
C SER A 67 -8.73 -21.41 0.35
N PHE A 68 -7.93 -20.34 0.53
CA PHE A 68 -6.57 -20.26 0.02
C PHE A 68 -5.58 -20.64 1.12
N SER A 69 -4.60 -21.49 0.79
CA SER A 69 -3.53 -21.89 1.71
C SER A 69 -2.57 -20.75 2.04
N MET A 70 -2.44 -19.80 1.12
CA MET A 70 -1.64 -18.58 1.27
C MET A 70 -2.27 -17.47 0.44
N LEU A 71 -2.34 -16.27 1.00
CA LEU A 71 -2.83 -15.10 0.27
C LEU A 71 -1.67 -14.36 -0.40
N PRO A 72 -1.87 -13.82 -1.61
CA PRO A 72 -0.94 -12.89 -2.21
C PRO A 72 -0.64 -11.70 -1.29
N PRO A 73 0.62 -11.21 -1.27
CA PRO A 73 1.01 -10.08 -0.42
C PRO A 73 0.11 -8.84 -0.60
N ILE A 74 -0.33 -8.57 -1.84
CA ILE A 74 -1.21 -7.44 -2.14
C ILE A 74 -2.60 -7.57 -1.49
N ILE A 75 -3.12 -8.80 -1.34
CA ILE A 75 -4.40 -9.03 -0.66
C ILE A 75 -4.24 -8.75 0.84
N ASN A 76 -3.15 -9.22 1.45
CA ASN A 76 -2.84 -8.91 2.86
C ASN A 76 -2.70 -7.39 3.05
N LEU A 77 -2.08 -6.67 2.09
CA LEU A 77 -1.96 -5.21 2.15
C LEU A 77 -3.34 -4.53 2.19
N ILE A 78 -4.27 -4.93 1.32
CA ILE A 78 -5.64 -4.38 1.28
C ILE A 78 -6.39 -4.67 2.58
N ILE A 79 -6.26 -5.88 3.12
CA ILE A 79 -6.89 -6.27 4.41
C ILE A 79 -6.31 -5.43 5.55
N GLY A 80 -4.99 -5.27 5.61
CA GLY A 80 -4.31 -4.47 6.63
C GLY A 80 -4.74 -3.01 6.60
N ALA A 81 -4.76 -2.41 5.41
CA ALA A 81 -5.25 -1.05 5.21
C ALA A 81 -6.72 -0.92 5.63
N THR A 82 -7.58 -1.88 5.25
CA THR A 82 -8.99 -1.91 5.63
C THR A 82 -9.18 -1.94 7.14
N MET A 83 -8.42 -2.79 7.84
CA MET A 83 -8.47 -2.89 9.30
C MET A 83 -8.08 -1.58 9.98
N ILE A 84 -7.05 -0.88 9.48
CA ILE A 84 -6.65 0.44 10.00
C ILE A 84 -7.74 1.48 9.76
N LYS A 85 -8.33 1.52 8.56
CA LYS A 85 -9.46 2.42 8.24
C LYS A 85 -10.67 2.20 9.14
N LEU A 86 -10.85 0.98 9.67
CA LEU A 86 -11.90 0.63 10.63
C LEU A 86 -11.46 0.79 12.12
N GLY A 87 -10.30 1.39 12.38
CA GLY A 87 -9.78 1.65 13.73
C GLY A 87 -9.15 0.43 14.41
N ARG A 88 -8.95 -0.70 13.71
CA ARG A 88 -8.34 -1.92 14.24
C ARG A 88 -6.82 -1.92 14.02
N LEU A 89 -6.14 -0.96 14.66
CA LEU A 89 -4.74 -0.63 14.37
C LEU A 89 -3.78 -1.82 14.50
N ASP A 90 -3.76 -2.51 15.65
CA ASP A 90 -2.81 -3.61 15.89
C ASP A 90 -2.93 -4.74 14.87
N SER A 91 -4.17 -5.09 14.52
CA SER A 91 -4.40 -6.17 13.54
C SER A 91 -4.09 -5.71 12.13
N GLY A 92 -4.41 -4.47 11.78
CA GLY A 92 -4.13 -3.95 10.45
C GLY A 92 -2.64 -3.75 10.19
N PHE A 93 -1.88 -3.20 11.16
CA PHE A 93 -0.44 -3.05 11.02
C PHE A 93 0.31 -4.38 10.99
N ARG A 94 -0.16 -5.39 11.74
CA ARG A 94 0.36 -6.76 11.62
C ARG A 94 0.20 -7.30 10.20
N GLU A 95 -0.97 -7.12 9.60
CA GLU A 95 -1.25 -7.60 8.24
C GLU A 95 -0.45 -6.83 7.17
N LEU A 96 -0.29 -5.51 7.34
CA LEU A 96 0.60 -4.71 6.49
C LEU A 96 2.05 -5.20 6.57
N ALA A 97 2.55 -5.50 7.77
CA ALA A 97 3.90 -6.01 7.96
C ALA A 97 4.08 -7.37 7.26
N VAL A 98 3.09 -8.27 7.35
CA VAL A 98 3.08 -9.53 6.61
C VAL A 98 3.15 -9.29 5.10
N ALA A 99 2.34 -8.38 4.57
CA ALA A 99 2.36 -8.01 3.15
C ALA A 99 3.74 -7.50 2.69
N ILE A 100 4.35 -6.59 3.46
CA ILE A 100 5.67 -6.01 3.16
C ILE A 100 6.75 -7.10 3.19
N ILE A 101 6.77 -7.95 4.22
CA ILE A 101 7.76 -9.03 4.36
C ILE A 101 7.64 -10.05 3.23
N MET A 102 6.41 -10.41 2.84
CA MET A 102 6.16 -11.40 1.78
C MET A 102 6.43 -10.85 0.37
N SER A 103 6.48 -9.53 0.18
CA SER A 103 6.83 -8.94 -1.12
C SER A 103 8.28 -9.26 -1.48
N SER A 104 8.50 -10.00 -2.56
CA SER A 104 9.83 -10.45 -2.97
C SER A 104 10.53 -9.47 -3.92
N ARG A 105 9.75 -8.62 -4.62
CA ARG A 105 10.26 -7.64 -5.57
C ARG A 105 10.46 -6.30 -4.86
N GLY A 106 11.63 -5.69 -5.04
CA GLY A 106 11.96 -4.40 -4.43
C GLY A 106 10.94 -3.30 -4.76
N GLU A 107 10.53 -3.20 -6.03
CA GLU A 107 9.50 -2.24 -6.48
C GLU A 107 8.14 -2.44 -5.82
N GLN A 108 7.71 -3.70 -5.65
CA GLN A 108 6.47 -4.03 -4.95
C GLN A 108 6.59 -3.65 -3.47
N ARG A 109 7.72 -3.98 -2.84
CA ARG A 109 7.98 -3.63 -1.44
C ARG A 109 7.94 -2.12 -1.22
N ILE A 110 8.58 -1.34 -2.09
CA ILE A 110 8.53 0.13 -2.05
C ILE A 110 7.08 0.60 -2.14
N SER A 111 6.29 0.07 -3.08
CA SER A 111 4.86 0.43 -3.19
C SER A 111 4.09 0.16 -1.89
N PHE A 112 4.40 -0.94 -1.20
CA PHE A 112 3.72 -1.31 0.04
C PHE A 112 4.15 -0.42 1.22
N LEU A 113 5.42 -0.03 1.26
CA LEU A 113 5.94 0.92 2.24
C LEU A 113 5.31 2.31 2.06
N ILE A 114 5.04 2.74 0.83
CA ILE A 114 4.31 4.00 0.55
C ILE A 114 2.90 3.95 1.16
N VAL A 115 2.20 2.81 1.04
CA VAL A 115 0.89 2.60 1.68
C VAL A 115 1.00 2.67 3.21
N ALA A 116 2.02 2.02 3.80
CA ALA A 116 2.23 2.07 5.25
C ALA A 116 2.54 3.49 5.75
N ALA A 117 3.44 4.21 5.06
CA ALA A 117 3.75 5.61 5.36
C ALA A 117 2.49 6.48 5.30
N THR A 118 1.66 6.29 4.27
CA THR A 118 0.39 7.01 4.11
C THR A 118 -0.56 6.76 5.28
N LEU A 119 -0.70 5.51 5.72
CA LEU A 119 -1.59 5.15 6.83
C LEU A 119 -1.08 5.71 8.17
N HIS A 120 0.24 5.72 8.42
CA HIS A 120 0.78 6.38 9.60
C HIS A 120 0.63 7.91 9.56
N ALA A 121 0.73 8.52 8.38
CA ALA A 121 0.48 9.96 8.23
C ALA A 121 -0.98 10.32 8.58
N GLU A 122 -1.94 9.47 8.21
CA GLU A 122 -3.36 9.64 8.61
C GLU A 122 -3.59 9.52 10.12
N LEU A 123 -2.71 8.82 10.83
CA LEU A 123 -2.77 8.64 12.28
C LEU A 123 -1.90 9.65 13.05
N ASN A 124 -1.38 10.68 12.37
CA ASN A 124 -0.46 11.68 12.95
C ASN A 124 0.85 11.07 13.52
N ASP A 125 1.29 9.93 12.99
CA ASP A 125 2.47 9.23 13.47
C ASP A 125 3.71 9.61 12.65
N LYS A 126 4.25 10.80 12.94
CA LYS A 126 5.40 11.37 12.22
C LYS A 126 6.64 10.49 12.28
N GLU A 127 6.92 9.85 13.43
CA GLU A 127 8.11 9.01 13.60
C GLU A 127 8.07 7.81 12.64
N ARG A 128 6.92 7.14 12.56
CA ARG A 128 6.76 6.01 11.64
C ARG A 128 6.80 6.45 10.18
N VAL A 129 6.17 7.56 9.82
CA VAL A 129 6.26 8.13 8.46
C VAL A 129 7.72 8.30 8.04
N GLN A 130 8.54 8.93 8.88
CA GLN A 130 9.97 9.13 8.59
C GLN A 130 10.73 7.80 8.50
N GLY A 131 10.40 6.84 9.36
CA GLY A 131 10.96 5.49 9.28
C GLY A 131 10.71 4.80 7.93
N TYR A 132 9.46 4.85 7.43
CA TYR A 132 9.12 4.26 6.13
C TYR A 132 9.76 5.00 4.95
N LEU A 133 9.86 6.33 5.00
CA LEU A 133 10.56 7.11 3.97
C LEU A 133 12.05 6.73 3.91
N GLY A 134 12.69 6.53 5.06
CA GLY A 134 14.07 6.02 5.13
C GLY A 134 14.22 4.64 4.51
N GLU A 135 13.29 3.71 4.79
CA GLU A 135 13.31 2.36 4.21
C GLU A 135 13.07 2.38 2.69
N ILE A 136 12.17 3.25 2.21
CA ILE A 136 11.95 3.45 0.76
C ILE A 136 13.22 3.93 0.08
N LEU A 137 13.93 4.91 0.66
CA LEU A 137 15.20 5.40 0.13
C LEU A 137 16.24 4.28 0.05
N ASP A 138 16.40 3.51 1.12
CA ASP A 138 17.37 2.42 1.21
C ASP A 138 17.07 1.28 0.23
N LEU A 139 15.80 0.91 0.06
CA LEU A 139 15.41 -0.09 -0.94
C LEU A 139 15.59 0.43 -2.36
N SER A 140 15.27 1.70 -2.60
CA SER A 140 15.41 2.28 -3.94
C SER A 140 16.87 2.27 -4.40
N ARG A 141 17.82 2.53 -3.49
CA ARG A 141 19.27 2.40 -3.76
C ARG A 141 19.69 1.00 -4.24
N GLN A 142 18.94 -0.04 -3.86
CA GLN A 142 19.23 -1.43 -4.25
C GLN A 142 18.60 -1.81 -5.60
N VAL A 143 17.56 -1.09 -6.03
CA VAL A 143 16.76 -1.41 -7.23
C VAL A 143 17.22 -0.62 -8.45
N VAL A 144 17.66 0.63 -8.26
CA VAL A 144 18.14 1.49 -9.35
C VAL A 144 19.48 1.03 -9.93
N GLN A 145 19.67 1.23 -11.22
CA GLN A 145 20.86 0.78 -11.97
C GLN A 145 21.84 1.91 -12.26
N SER A 146 21.43 3.17 -12.10
CA SER A 146 22.24 4.36 -12.40
C SER A 146 22.03 5.48 -11.39
N GLY A 147 22.98 6.44 -11.37
CA GLY A 147 22.84 7.65 -10.56
C GLY A 147 21.67 8.53 -11.00
N GLU A 148 21.41 8.62 -12.31
CA GLU A 148 20.29 9.39 -12.87
C GLU A 148 18.94 8.82 -12.43
N GLU A 149 18.79 7.49 -12.42
CA GLU A 149 17.59 6.84 -11.89
C GLU A 149 17.42 7.11 -10.39
N PHE A 150 18.52 7.16 -9.65
CA PHE A 150 18.48 7.46 -8.23
C PHE A 150 18.09 8.92 -7.94
N ASP A 151 18.56 9.87 -8.75
CA ASP A 151 18.18 11.27 -8.63
C ASP A 151 16.66 11.45 -8.85
N ILE A 152 16.09 10.76 -9.86
CA ILE A 152 14.64 10.74 -10.09
C ILE A 152 13.90 10.17 -8.87
N VAL A 153 14.37 9.06 -8.29
CA VAL A 153 13.76 8.50 -7.07
C VAL A 153 13.80 9.51 -5.93
N LYS A 154 14.91 10.23 -5.76
CA LYS A 154 15.05 11.21 -4.68
C LYS A 154 14.05 12.35 -4.84
N GLU A 155 13.91 12.91 -6.04
CA GLU A 155 12.92 13.96 -6.33
C GLU A 155 11.50 13.48 -6.00
N ASN A 156 11.13 12.28 -6.45
CA ASN A 156 9.82 11.72 -6.14
C ASN A 156 9.62 11.44 -4.63
N LEU A 157 10.67 11.05 -3.91
CA LEU A 157 10.60 10.81 -2.47
C LEU A 157 10.41 12.12 -1.70
N GLU A 158 11.03 13.21 -2.14
CA GLU A 158 10.82 14.56 -1.61
C GLU A 158 9.37 15.02 -1.84
N GLU A 159 8.80 14.77 -3.02
CA GLU A 159 7.39 15.04 -3.32
C GLU A 159 6.44 14.22 -2.44
N LEU A 160 6.73 12.93 -2.24
CA LEU A 160 5.97 12.07 -1.34
C LEU A 160 6.07 12.57 0.11
N GLU A 161 7.25 12.92 0.59
CA GLU A 161 7.45 13.48 1.93
C GLU A 161 6.60 14.73 2.14
N ASN A 162 6.64 15.68 1.20
CA ASN A 162 5.82 16.90 1.25
C ASN A 162 4.32 16.57 1.31
N THR A 163 3.86 15.62 0.51
CA THR A 163 2.46 15.16 0.51
C THR A 163 2.06 14.57 1.86
N LEU A 164 2.92 13.76 2.47
CA LEU A 164 2.67 13.15 3.78
C LEU A 164 2.74 14.16 4.92
N LEU A 165 3.62 15.16 4.84
CA LEU A 165 3.70 16.25 5.82
C LEU A 165 2.44 17.11 5.83
N ILE A 166 1.91 17.48 4.65
CA ILE A 166 0.62 18.17 4.54
C ILE A 166 -0.50 17.35 5.20
N LYS A 167 -0.47 16.02 5.03
CA LYS A 167 -1.45 15.13 5.67
C LYS A 167 -1.31 15.12 7.19
N LEU A 168 -0.08 15.04 7.71
CA LEU A 168 0.21 15.11 9.15
C LEU A 168 -0.27 16.44 9.77
N GLU A 169 -0.11 17.55 9.05
CA GLU A 169 -0.57 18.87 9.49
C GLU A 169 -2.11 18.94 9.55
N ASN A 170 -2.80 18.46 8.52
CA ASN A 170 -4.27 18.44 8.45
C ASN A 170 -4.93 17.56 9.55
N VAL A 171 -4.21 16.62 10.16
CA VAL A 171 -4.73 15.83 11.28
C VAL A 171 -4.65 16.62 12.59
N LYS A 172 -3.63 17.45 12.78
CA LYS A 172 -3.49 18.30 13.98
C LYS A 172 -4.59 19.34 14.11
N ASP A 173 -5.14 19.80 12.99
CA ASP A 173 -6.23 20.77 12.97
C ASP A 173 -7.61 20.17 13.31
N LYS A 174 -7.69 18.85 13.56
CA LYS A 174 -8.94 18.14 13.90
C LYS A 174 -9.10 17.80 15.39
N GLU A 175 -8.13 18.16 16.24
CA GLU A 175 -8.21 18.05 17.72
C GLU A 175 -8.60 19.38 18.37
#